data_AF-A0A3C1GHL5-F1
#
_entry.id   AF-A0A3C1GHL5-F1
#
_cell.length_a   1.000
_cell.length_b   1.000
_cell.length_c   1.000
_cell.angle_alpha   90.00
_cell.angle_beta   90.00
_cell.angle_gamma   90.00
#
_symmetry.space_group_name_H-M   'P 1'
#
loop_
_entity.id
_entity.type
_entity.pdbx_description
1 polymer ?
#
loop_
_entity_poly.entity_id
_entity_poly.type
_entity_poly.pdbx_seq_one_letter_code
_entity_poly.pdbx_strand_id
1 'polypeptide(L)' 'MLDPEAFANQVRALCYKQHGGSGFNFTMADVLDMELGELDGHIEWLAEQREREADAIRRAGQRRA' A
#
# COMPACT_ATOMS: atom_id res chain seq x y z
N MET A 1 -4.88 22.91 4.10
CA MET A 1 -5.19 22.64 2.68
C MET A 1 -4.38 21.40 2.32
N LEU A 2 -5.02 20.31 1.86
CA LEU A 2 -4.27 19.15 1.40
C LEU A 2 -3.47 19.54 0.16
N ASP A 3 -2.21 19.14 0.12
CA ASP A 3 -1.39 19.23 -1.08
C ASP A 3 -1.96 18.26 -2.13
N PRO A 4 -2.43 18.76 -3.30
CA PRO A 4 -3.00 17.92 -4.34
C PRO A 4 -2.03 16.85 -4.85
N GLU A 5 -0.71 17.14 -4.82
CA GLU A 5 0.30 16.18 -5.26
C GLU A 5 0.46 15.03 -4.25
N ALA A 6 0.55 15.36 -2.95
CA ALA A 6 0.55 14.36 -1.88
C ALA A 6 -0.68 13.43 -1.94
N PHE A 7 -1.87 14.00 -2.11
CA PHE A 7 -3.11 13.22 -2.22
C PHE A 7 -3.09 12.30 -3.45
N ALA A 8 -2.68 12.81 -4.63
CA ALA A 8 -2.57 11.99 -5.83
C ALA A 8 -1.58 10.82 -5.67
N ASN A 9 -0.49 11.04 -4.93
CA ASN A 9 0.49 9.99 -4.64
C ASN A 9 -0.06 8.93 -3.67
N GLN A 10 -0.82 9.31 -2.65
CA GLN A 10 -1.51 8.37 -1.76
C GLN A 10 -2.51 7.49 -2.53
N VAL A 11 -3.34 8.11 -3.38
CA VAL A 11 -4.30 7.38 -4.23
C VAL A 11 -3.61 6.36 -5.13
N ARG A 12 -2.52 6.76 -5.79
CA ARG A 12 -1.71 5.86 -6.62
C ARG A 12 -1.11 4.72 -5.81
N ALA A 13 -0.62 4.99 -4.60
CA ALA A 13 -0.01 3.98 -3.74
C ALA A 13 -1.00 2.89 -3.34
N LEU A 14 -2.25 3.26 -3.00
CA LEU A 14 -3.33 2.32 -2.63
C LEU A 14 -3.87 1.54 -3.83
N CYS A 15 -3.95 2.19 -5.00
CA CYS A 15 -4.44 1.53 -6.23
C CYS A 15 -3.38 0.64 -6.90
N TYR A 16 -2.09 0.80 -6.54
CA TYR A 16 -1.01 0.08 -7.19
C TYR A 16 -0.98 -1.40 -6.78
N LYS A 17 -1.11 -2.27 -7.79
CA LYS A 17 -1.01 -3.72 -7.62
C LYS A 17 0.43 -4.18 -7.85
N GLN A 18 1.11 -4.60 -6.80
CA GLN A 18 2.35 -5.35 -6.96
C GLN A 18 2.00 -6.77 -7.42
N HIS A 19 2.54 -7.19 -8.57
CA HIS A 19 2.35 -8.56 -9.05
C HIS A 19 2.87 -9.56 -8.01
N GLY A 20 2.00 -10.46 -7.54
CA GLY A 20 2.32 -11.49 -6.55
C GLY A 20 2.02 -11.16 -5.09
N GLY A 21 1.52 -9.97 -4.77
CA GLY A 21 1.06 -9.60 -3.40
C GLY A 21 -0.30 -10.22 -3.07
N SER A 22 -0.49 -10.64 -1.81
CA SER A 22 -1.59 -11.54 -1.39
C SER A 22 -2.94 -10.89 -1.05
N GLY A 23 -3.24 -9.70 -1.57
CA GLY A 23 -4.64 -9.39 -1.88
C GLY A 23 -5.41 -8.47 -0.93
N PHE A 24 -4.96 -7.23 -0.77
CA PHE A 24 -5.89 -6.13 -0.54
C PHE A 24 -5.63 -5.04 -1.58
N ASN A 25 -6.57 -4.87 -2.51
CA ASN A 25 -6.46 -3.87 -3.57
C ASN A 25 -7.67 -2.94 -3.44
N PHE A 26 -7.42 -1.69 -3.09
CA PHE A 26 -8.44 -0.66 -3.26
C PHE A 26 -8.57 -0.33 -4.74
N THR A 27 -9.81 -0.28 -5.23
CA THR A 27 -10.06 0.31 -6.53
C THR A 27 -9.99 1.83 -6.43
N MET A 28 -9.82 2.51 -7.56
CA MET A 28 -9.87 3.98 -7.58
C MET A 28 -11.19 4.52 -7.01
N ALA A 29 -12.31 3.81 -7.25
CA ALA A 29 -13.60 4.19 -6.69
C ALA A 29 -13.58 4.09 -5.15
N ASP A 30 -13.10 2.97 -4.61
CA ASP A 30 -13.01 2.78 -3.15
C ASP A 30 -12.19 3.90 -2.49
N VAL A 31 -11.06 4.29 -3.09
CA VAL A 31 -10.19 5.34 -2.53
C VAL A 31 -10.84 6.72 -2.60
N LEU A 32 -11.56 7.02 -3.68
CA LEU A 32 -12.23 8.32 -3.84
C LEU A 32 -13.45 8.48 -2.92
N ASP A 33 -14.04 7.37 -2.47
CA ASP A 33 -15.16 7.34 -1.53
C ASP A 33 -14.72 7.38 -0.05
N MET A 34 -13.43 7.26 0.25
CA MET A 34 -12.90 7.29 1.63
C MET A 34 -12.86 8.69 2.24
N GLU A 35 -13.04 8.74 3.56
CA GLU A 35 -12.63 9.91 4.33
C GLU A 35 -11.10 10.02 4.40
N LEU A 36 -10.60 11.26 4.50
CA LEU A 36 -9.15 11.52 4.54
C LEU A 36 -8.43 10.78 5.69
N GLY A 37 -9.08 10.61 6.84
CA GLY A 37 -8.51 9.86 7.97
C GLY A 37 -8.41 8.35 7.70
N GLU A 38 -9.35 7.79 6.94
CA GLU A 38 -9.32 6.39 6.52
C GLU A 38 -8.21 6.16 5.50
N LEU A 39 -8.04 7.11 4.58
CA LEU A 39 -6.97 7.11 3.59
C LEU A 39 -5.58 7.05 4.25
N ASP A 40 -5.32 7.92 5.22
CA ASP A 40 -4.03 7.95 5.93
C ASP A 40 -3.77 6.64 6.67
N GLY A 41 -4.77 6.10 7.37
CA GLY A 41 -4.64 4.80 8.06
C GLY A 41 -4.37 3.63 7.10
N HIS A 42 -4.98 3.63 5.91
CA HIS A 42 -4.72 2.61 4.91
C HIS A 42 -3.32 2.71 4.29
N ILE A 43 -2.79 3.92 4.14
CA ILE A 43 -1.42 4.14 3.66
C ILE A 43 -0.41 3.59 4.67
N GLU A 44 -0.58 3.89 5.96
CA GLU A 44 0.29 3.38 7.03
C GLU A 44 0.26 1.85 7.07
N TRP A 45 -0.93 1.26 7.06
CA TRP A 45 -1.09 -0.18 7.03
C TRP A 45 -0.43 -0.83 5.81
N LEU A 46 -0.57 -0.23 4.61
CA LEU A 46 0.04 -0.72 3.38
C LEU A 46 1.57 -0.69 3.46
N ALA A 47 2.15 0.35 4.07
CA ALA A 47 3.60 0.45 4.28
C ALA A 47 4.10 -0.71 5.17
N GLU A 48 3.40 -1.00 6.28
CA GLU A 48 3.75 -2.13 7.15
C GLU A 48 3.67 -3.47 6.42
N GLN A 49 2.62 -3.70 5.62
CA GLN A 49 2.50 -4.96 4.87
C GLN A 49 3.65 -5.15 3.89
N ARG A 50 4.01 -4.10 3.15
CA ARG A 50 5.14 -4.15 2.20
C ARG A 50 6.47 -4.42 2.90
N GLU A 51 6.69 -3.85 4.09
CA GLU A 51 7.88 -4.13 4.89
C GLU A 51 7.92 -5.59 5.34
N ARG A 52 6.80 -6.13 5.83
CA ARG A 52 6.68 -7.54 6.22
C ARG A 52 6.92 -8.49 5.04
N GLU A 53 6.36 -8.19 3.87
CA GLU A 53 6.59 -8.97 2.64
C GLU A 53 8.06 -8.93 2.23
N ALA A 54 8.69 -7.75 2.24
CA ALA A 54 10.11 -7.60 1.93
C ALA A 54 10.99 -8.40 2.89
N ASP A 55 10.71 -8.36 4.20
CA ASP A 55 11.45 -9.15 5.20
C ASP A 55 11.25 -10.66 5.00
N ALA A 56 10.02 -11.09 4.68
CA ALA A 56 9.73 -12.49 4.39
C ALA A 56 10.50 -13.00 3.15
N ILE A 57 10.53 -12.21 2.07
CA ILE A 57 11.29 -12.51 0.85
C ILE A 57 12.79 -12.59 1.17
N ARG A 58 13.33 -11.62 1.94
CA ARG A 58 14.73 -11.60 2.36
C ARG A 58 15.10 -12.86 3.15
N ARG A 59 14.28 -13.24 4.14
CA ARG A 59 14.49 -14.46 4.94
C ARG A 59 14.39 -15.72 4.08
N ALA A 60 13.46 -15.78 3.13
CA ALA A 60 13.32 -16.92 2.23
C ALA A 60 14.55 -17.07 1.31
N GLY A 61 15.12 -15.97 0.82
CA GLY A 61 16.36 -15.97 0.04
C GLY A 61 17.56 -16.47 0.84
N GLN A 62 17.66 -16.09 2.12
CA GLN A 62 18.74 -16.55 3.02
C GLN A 62 18.66 -18.05 3.37
N ARG A 63 17.47 -18.65 3.39
CA ARG A 63 17.30 -20.10 3.64
C ARG A 63 17.67 -20.99 2.44
N ARG A 64 17.81 -20.39 1.25
CA ARG A 64 18.09 -21.11 -0.01
C ARG A 64 19.58 -21.08 -0.40
N ALA A 65 20.40 -20.31 0.33
CA ALA A 65 21.86 -20.28 0.24
C ALA A 65 22.47 -21.17 1.33
#